data_AF-A0A0G4N167-F1
#
_entry.id   AF-A0A0G4N167-F1
#
_cell.length_a   1.000
_cell.length_b   1.000
_cell.length_c   1.000
_cell.angle_alpha   90.00
_cell.angle_beta   90.00
_cell.angle_gamma   90.00
#
_symmetry.space_group_name_H-M   'P 1'
#
loop_
_entity.id
_entity.type
_entity.pdbx_description
1 polymer ?
#
loop_
_entity_poly.entity_id
_entity_poly.type
_entity_poly.pdbx_seq_one_letter_code
_entity_poly.pdbx_strand_id
1 'polypeptide(L)'
;MPSLLLLAGPSFTFHYPLEVAKDLTLSTRDLPLDSIKVHGVGLTEKLFDIASSVVDVLARIPIAPSSPSGLGIGIGSEDDLNYIRRLITQLPGGPDIYDALLDKHIQQAVPDMELGRVQNLAD
;
A
#
# COMPACT_ATOMS: atom_id res chain seq x y z
N MET A 1 -6.01 11.70 35.76
CA MET A 1 -6.44 10.85 34.64
C MET A 1 -5.26 10.70 33.70
N PRO A 2 -4.50 9.60 33.73
CA PRO A 2 -3.47 9.39 32.73
C PRO A 2 -4.17 9.18 31.38
N SER A 3 -3.72 9.93 30.38
CA SER A 3 -4.36 10.07 29.08
C SER A 3 -4.52 8.72 28.37
N LEU A 4 -5.75 8.39 27.96
CA LEU A 4 -6.11 7.22 27.16
C LEU A 4 -5.24 7.05 25.90
N LEU A 5 -4.63 8.14 25.41
CA LEU A 5 -3.70 8.15 24.28
C LEU A 5 -2.39 7.37 24.51
N LEU A 6 -1.97 7.13 25.76
CA LEU A 6 -0.72 6.37 26.03
C LEU A 6 -0.89 4.85 25.84
N LEU A 7 -2.14 4.36 25.73
CA LEU A 7 -2.45 2.93 25.51
C LEU A 7 -2.65 2.58 24.03
N ALA A 8 -2.73 3.57 23.13
CA ALA A 8 -2.81 3.33 21.70
C ALA A 8 -1.41 2.97 21.20
N GLY A 9 -1.13 1.68 21.09
CA GLY A 9 0.08 1.21 20.41
C GLY A 9 0.14 1.71 18.96
N PRO A 10 1.31 1.61 18.29
CA PRO A 10 1.51 2.13 16.93
C PRO A 10 0.44 1.63 15.94
N SER A 11 -0.10 0.42 16.16
CA SER A 11 -1.19 -0.21 15.39
C SER A 11 -2.55 0.50 15.46
N PHE A 12 -2.75 1.48 16.33
CA PHE A 12 -4.01 2.22 16.49
C PHE A 12 -3.98 3.60 15.81
N THR A 13 -3.03 3.83 14.90
CA THR A 13 -2.88 5.09 14.18
C THR A 13 -3.12 4.90 12.68
N PHE A 14 -3.56 5.95 11.99
CA PHE A 14 -3.62 5.93 10.51
C PHE A 14 -2.23 5.79 9.86
N HIS A 15 -1.15 5.94 10.62
CA HIS A 15 0.21 5.73 10.14
C HIS A 15 0.53 4.24 9.96
N TYR A 16 -0.12 3.34 10.71
CA TYR A 16 0.23 1.93 10.74
C TYR A 16 0.09 1.21 9.38
N PRO A 17 -1.00 1.38 8.59
CA PRO A 17 -1.07 0.77 7.26
C PRO A 17 0.06 1.21 6.34
N LEU A 18 0.56 2.44 6.50
CA LEU A 18 1.68 2.97 5.71
C LEU A 18 3.02 2.34 6.13
N GLU A 19 3.25 2.16 7.44
CA GLU A 19 4.40 1.41 7.94
C GLU A 19 4.40 -0.04 7.45
N VAL A 20 3.25 -0.71 7.50
CA VAL A 20 3.09 -2.09 7.01
C VAL A 20 3.41 -2.17 5.51
N ALA A 21 2.95 -1.21 4.71
CA ALA A 21 3.23 -1.17 3.27
C ALA A 21 4.72 -0.96 2.97
N LYS A 22 5.38 -0.09 3.73
CA LYS A 22 6.81 0.16 3.64
C LYS A 22 7.63 -1.08 4.01
N ASP A 23 7.31 -1.70 5.14
CA ASP A 23 8.03 -2.89 5.62
C ASP A 23 7.82 -4.08 4.68
N LEU A 24 6.62 -4.22 4.13
CA LEU A 24 6.31 -5.20 3.09
C LEU A 24 7.15 -4.97 1.84
N THR A 25 7.20 -3.74 1.33
CA THR A 25 8.00 -3.36 0.15
C THR A 25 9.49 -3.59 0.39
N LEU A 26 10.01 -3.24 1.57
CA LEU A 26 11.41 -3.52 1.95
C LEU A 26 11.69 -5.02 2.03
N SER A 27 10.77 -5.81 2.58
CA SER A 27 10.96 -7.25 2.79
C SER A 27 10.81 -8.08 1.51
N THR A 28 10.15 -7.54 0.47
CA THR A 28 9.81 -8.29 -0.75
C THR A 28 10.58 -7.86 -1.98
N ARG A 29 11.16 -6.64 -2.01
CA ARG A 29 11.86 -6.11 -3.21
C ARG A 29 13.02 -6.97 -3.70
N ASP A 30 13.70 -7.66 -2.79
CA ASP A 30 14.89 -8.48 -3.09
C ASP A 30 14.55 -9.98 -3.23
N LEU A 31 13.26 -10.35 -3.13
CA LEU A 31 12.82 -11.73 -3.28
C LEU A 31 12.53 -12.07 -4.74
N PRO A 32 12.93 -13.26 -5.22
CA PRO A 32 12.49 -13.75 -6.51
C PRO A 32 10.97 -13.84 -6.57
N LEU A 33 10.36 -13.34 -7.64
CA LEU A 33 8.91 -13.34 -7.82
C LEU A 33 8.31 -14.75 -7.66
N ASP A 34 8.99 -15.78 -8.17
CA ASP A 34 8.52 -17.16 -8.05
C ASP A 34 8.48 -17.66 -6.60
N SER A 35 9.38 -17.17 -5.73
CA SER A 35 9.34 -17.44 -4.29
C SER A 35 8.13 -16.81 -3.60
N ILE A 36 7.55 -15.77 -4.17
CA ILE A 36 6.32 -15.14 -3.67
C ILE A 36 5.09 -15.88 -4.23
N LYS A 37 5.11 -16.24 -5.53
CA LYS A 37 4.02 -16.93 -6.23
C LYS A 37 3.62 -18.27 -5.61
N VAL A 38 4.57 -19.02 -5.04
CA VAL A 38 4.29 -20.34 -4.44
C VAL A 38 3.28 -20.30 -3.29
N HIS A 39 3.06 -19.13 -2.67
CA HIS A 39 2.07 -18.94 -1.62
C HIS A 39 0.63 -18.82 -2.15
N GLY A 40 0.45 -18.72 -3.46
CA GLY A 40 -0.85 -18.75 -4.12
C GLY A 40 -1.72 -17.51 -3.90
N VAL A 41 -3.00 -17.62 -4.28
CA VAL A 41 -3.95 -16.51 -4.29
C VAL A 41 -4.22 -15.91 -2.91
N GLY A 42 -4.11 -16.71 -1.84
CA GLY A 42 -4.31 -16.22 -0.47
C GLY A 42 -3.25 -15.21 -0.01
N LEU A 43 -2.05 -15.21 -0.61
CA LEU A 43 -1.08 -14.14 -0.40
C LEU A 43 -1.47 -12.89 -1.19
N THR A 44 -1.89 -13.05 -2.45
CA THR A 44 -2.38 -11.93 -3.28
C THR A 44 -3.51 -11.16 -2.58
N GLU A 45 -4.45 -11.88 -1.96
CA GLU A 45 -5.56 -11.31 -1.18
C GLU A 45 -5.04 -10.44 0.00
N LYS A 46 -4.05 -10.93 0.75
CA LYS A 46 -3.47 -10.18 1.86
C LYS A 46 -2.75 -8.91 1.40
N LEU A 47 -2.06 -8.96 0.27
CA LEU A 47 -1.42 -7.78 -0.32
C LEU A 47 -2.48 -6.76 -0.76
N PHE A 48 -3.59 -7.24 -1.33
CA PHE A 48 -4.73 -6.40 -1.70
C PHE A 48 -5.38 -5.72 -0.47
N ASP A 49 -5.56 -6.43 0.64
CA ASP A 49 -6.11 -5.86 1.88
C ASP A 49 -5.21 -4.74 2.43
N ILE A 50 -3.90 -4.94 2.41
CA ILE A 50 -2.92 -3.93 2.83
C ILE A 50 -2.99 -2.71 1.90
N ALA A 51 -2.92 -2.93 0.58
CA ALA A 51 -3.01 -1.85 -0.41
C ALA A 51 -4.31 -1.05 -0.27
N SER A 52 -5.44 -1.73 -0.06
CA SER A 52 -6.73 -1.08 0.18
C SER A 52 -6.73 -0.24 1.46
N SER A 53 -6.12 -0.74 2.54
CA SER A 53 -6.01 0.02 3.78
C SER A 53 -5.13 1.26 3.63
N VAL A 54 -4.08 1.21 2.81
CA VAL A 54 -3.25 2.37 2.46
C VAL A 54 -4.06 3.41 1.68
N VAL A 55 -4.82 2.97 0.68
CA VAL A 55 -5.73 3.85 -0.10
C VAL A 55 -6.72 4.58 0.82
N ASP A 56 -7.35 3.84 1.76
CA ASP A 56 -8.26 4.40 2.77
C ASP A 56 -7.62 5.45 3.68
N VAL A 57 -6.34 5.30 3.99
CA VAL A 57 -5.55 6.26 4.78
C VAL A 57 -5.25 7.51 3.94
N LEU A 58 -4.74 7.32 2.73
CA LEU A 58 -4.39 8.41 1.82
C LEU A 58 -5.61 9.27 1.46
N ALA A 59 -6.80 8.67 1.38
CA ALA A 59 -8.06 9.37 1.17
C ALA A 59 -8.48 10.28 2.35
N ARG A 60 -8.06 9.96 3.58
CA ARG A 60 -8.49 10.66 4.80
C ARG A 60 -7.45 11.62 5.37
N ILE A 61 -6.19 11.47 5.01
CA ILE A 61 -5.11 12.35 5.48
C ILE A 61 -4.87 13.44 4.42
N PRO A 62 -4.99 14.74 4.76
CA PRO A 62 -4.63 15.81 3.84
C PRO A 62 -3.17 15.67 3.42
N ILE A 63 -2.93 15.34 2.14
CA ILE A 63 -1.61 15.41 1.51
C ILE A 63 -1.29 16.90 1.31
N ALA A 64 -0.95 17.60 2.39
CA ALA A 64 -0.62 19.02 2.32
C ALA A 64 0.80 19.18 1.71
N PRO A 65 0.97 19.92 0.59
CA PRO A 65 2.26 20.03 -0.11
C PRO A 65 3.32 20.87 0.62
N SER A 66 3.14 21.21 1.89
CA SER A 66 4.06 22.08 2.61
C SER A 66 3.87 22.00 4.12
N SER A 67 4.45 20.99 4.76
CA SER A 67 4.84 21.11 6.17
C SER A 67 6.37 21.04 6.25
N PRO A 68 7.04 22.09 6.77
CA PRO A 68 8.50 22.07 7.00
C PRO A 68 8.89 21.07 8.11
N SER A 69 7.91 20.48 8.78
CA SER A 69 8.04 19.41 9.75
C SER A 69 7.98 18.02 9.09
N GLY A 70 8.83 17.73 8.11
CA GLY A 70 9.39 16.40 7.80
C GLY A 70 8.50 15.14 7.74
N LEU A 71 7.17 15.22 7.75
CA LEU A 71 6.27 14.07 7.55
C LEU A 71 6.17 13.83 6.04
N GLY A 72 7.24 13.29 5.44
CA GLY A 72 7.28 12.80 4.06
C GLY A 72 6.42 11.56 3.85
N ILE A 73 5.20 11.55 4.40
CA ILE A 73 4.26 10.43 4.35
C ILE A 73 3.77 10.23 2.92
N GLY A 74 3.38 11.31 2.22
CA GLY A 74 2.77 11.20 0.89
C GLY A 74 3.66 10.51 -0.16
N ILE A 75 4.84 11.06 -0.41
CA ILE A 75 5.70 10.60 -1.52
C ILE A 75 6.15 9.13 -1.32
N GLY A 76 6.56 8.75 -0.10
CA GLY A 76 7.00 7.37 0.15
C GLY A 76 5.86 6.36 0.13
N SER A 77 4.69 6.72 0.67
CA SER A 77 3.54 5.81 0.72
C SER A 77 2.90 5.57 -0.65
N GLU A 78 2.95 6.54 -1.55
CA GLU A 78 2.52 6.35 -2.94
C GLU A 78 3.46 5.39 -3.69
N ASP A 79 4.78 5.47 -3.47
CA ASP A 79 5.76 4.55 -4.07
C ASP A 79 5.59 3.12 -3.55
N ASP A 80 5.35 2.96 -2.24
CA ASP A 80 5.08 1.65 -1.62
C ASP A 80 3.76 1.06 -2.16
N LEU A 81 2.69 1.87 -2.28
CA LEU A 81 1.42 1.42 -2.87
C LEU A 81 1.59 1.00 -4.35
N ASN A 82 2.33 1.79 -5.12
CA ASN A 82 2.69 1.48 -6.50
C ASN A 82 3.43 0.15 -6.62
N TYR A 83 4.42 -0.08 -5.74
CA TYR A 83 5.16 -1.34 -5.69
C TYR A 83 4.23 -2.51 -5.39
N ILE A 84 3.39 -2.40 -4.35
CA ILE A 84 2.47 -3.46 -3.95
C ILE A 84 1.47 -3.76 -5.06
N ARG A 85 0.92 -2.74 -5.74
CA ARG A 85 0.03 -2.94 -6.90
C ARG A 85 0.73 -3.70 -8.02
N ARG A 86 1.95 -3.32 -8.39
CA ARG A 86 2.76 -4.06 -9.39
C ARG A 86 3.00 -5.51 -8.97
N LEU A 87 3.27 -5.75 -7.69
CA LEU A 87 3.45 -7.10 -7.17
C LEU A 87 2.15 -7.90 -7.28
N ILE A 88 1.01 -7.35 -6.86
CA ILE A 88 -0.32 -7.97 -7.00
C ILE A 88 -0.56 -8.39 -8.45
N THR A 89 -0.33 -7.50 -9.42
CA THR A 89 -0.55 -7.83 -10.85
C THR A 89 0.32 -8.96 -11.39
N GLN A 90 1.36 -9.39 -10.67
CA GLN A 90 2.25 -10.47 -11.07
C GLN A 90 1.98 -11.79 -10.32
N LEU A 91 1.04 -11.78 -9.37
CA LEU A 91 0.69 -12.93 -8.53
C LEU A 91 -0.63 -13.59 -8.97
N PRO A 92 -0.87 -14.86 -8.58
CA PRO A 92 -2.09 -15.58 -8.93
C PRO A 92 -3.36 -14.82 -8.53
N GLY A 93 -4.31 -14.69 -9.46
CA GLY A 93 -5.57 -13.94 -9.28
C GLY A 93 -5.42 -12.41 -9.36
N GLY A 94 -4.19 -11.90 -9.41
CA GLY A 94 -3.89 -10.47 -9.46
C GLY A 94 -4.48 -9.76 -10.68
N PRO A 95 -4.04 -10.11 -11.91
CA PRO A 95 -4.58 -9.53 -13.14
C PRO A 95 -6.08 -9.68 -13.33
N ASP A 96 -6.63 -10.83 -12.94
CA ASP A 96 -8.01 -11.20 -13.26
C ASP A 96 -9.04 -10.61 -12.28
N ILE A 97 -8.64 -10.35 -11.04
CA ILE A 97 -9.54 -9.96 -9.95
C ILE A 97 -9.04 -8.71 -9.24
N TYR A 98 -7.85 -8.79 -8.64
CA TYR A 98 -7.43 -7.80 -7.65
C TYR A 98 -6.96 -6.47 -8.26
N ASP A 99 -6.39 -6.44 -9.47
CA ASP A 99 -5.99 -5.19 -10.12
C ASP A 99 -7.22 -4.31 -10.42
N ALA A 100 -8.27 -4.89 -11.00
CA ALA A 100 -9.51 -4.16 -11.29
C ALA A 100 -10.22 -3.67 -10.02
N LEU A 101 -10.22 -4.48 -8.95
CA LEU A 101 -10.79 -4.08 -7.66
C LEU A 101 -9.99 -2.95 -7.00
N LEU A 102 -8.67 -3.03 -7.04
CA LEU A 102 -7.80 -2.02 -6.42
C LEU A 102 -7.85 -0.71 -7.20
N ASP A 103 -7.86 -0.76 -8.53
CA ASP A 103 -8.02 0.42 -9.39
C ASP A 103 -9.32 1.15 -9.10
N LYS A 104 -10.43 0.40 -9.04
CA LYS A 104 -11.73 0.95 -8.67
C LYS A 104 -11.71 1.58 -7.28
N HIS A 105 -11.05 0.94 -6.30
CA HIS A 105 -10.94 1.49 -4.96
C HIS A 105 -10.15 2.81 -4.95
N ILE A 106 -9.01 2.87 -5.63
CA ILE A 106 -8.20 4.09 -5.76
C ILE A 106 -9.05 5.22 -6.37
N GLN A 107 -9.73 4.98 -7.50
CA GLN A 107 -10.57 5.99 -8.15
C GLN A 107 -11.72 6.49 -7.26
N GLN A 108 -12.29 5.62 -6.43
CA GLN A 108 -13.39 5.98 -5.53
C GLN A 108 -12.92 6.74 -4.30
N ALA A 109 -11.75 6.41 -3.76
CA ALA A 109 -11.24 6.96 -2.51
C ALA A 109 -10.36 8.20 -2.73
N VAL A 110 -9.58 8.24 -3.82
CA VAL A 110 -8.62 9.30 -4.14
C VAL A 110 -8.69 9.63 -5.66
N PRO A 111 -9.73 10.36 -6.12
CA PRO A 111 -10.00 10.54 -7.53
C PRO A 111 -8.92 11.30 -8.33
N ASP A 112 -8.05 12.07 -7.67
CA ASP A 112 -6.95 12.82 -8.30
C ASP A 112 -5.58 12.10 -8.23
N MET A 113 -5.53 10.88 -7.68
CA MET A 113 -4.27 10.11 -7.56
C MET A 113 -3.98 9.31 -8.83
N GLU A 114 -3.03 9.79 -9.63
CA GLU A 114 -2.50 9.07 -10.81
C GLU A 114 -1.35 8.15 -10.38
N LEU A 115 -1.64 6.87 -10.16
CA LEU A 115 -0.59 5.85 -9.97
C LEU A 115 0.15 5.59 -11.30
N GLY A 116 1.47 5.36 -11.23
CA GLY A 116 2.27 5.08 -12.42
C GLY A 116 1.76 3.82 -13.14
N ARG A 117 1.71 3.86 -14.49
CA ARG A 117 1.36 2.67 -15.30
C ARG A 117 2.20 1.47 -14.84
N VAL A 118 1.55 0.32 -14.74
CA VAL A 118 2.14 -0.95 -14.29
C VAL A 118 3.26 -1.35 -15.27
N GLN A 119 4.48 -0.87 -15.04
CA GLN A 119 5.67 -1.33 -15.75
C GLN A 119 6.11 -2.65 -15.08
N ASN A 120 6.31 -3.71 -15.87
CA ASN A 120 6.79 -5.00 -15.37
C ASN A 120 8.11 -4.80 -14.60
N LEU A 121 8.27 -5.48 -13.46
CA LEU A 121 9.49 -5.44 -12.62
C LEU A 121 10.66 -6.23 -13.26
N ALA A 122 10.83 -6.15 -14.58
CA ALA A 122 11.88 -6.85 -15.30
C ALA A 122 12.71 -5.86 -16.12
N ASP A 123 13.73 -5.30 -15.47
CA ASP A 123 15.09 -5.12 -15.98
C ASP A 123 16.07 -5.47 -14.85
#